data_AF-A0A969HD50-F1
#
_entry.id   AF-A0A969HD50-F1
#
_cell.length_a   1.000
_cell.length_b   1.000
_cell.length_c   1.000
_cell.angle_alpha   90.00
_cell.angle_beta   90.00
_cell.angle_gamma   90.00
#
_symmetry.space_group_name_H-M   'P 1'
#
loop_
_entity.id
_entity.type
_entity.pdbx_description
1 polymer ?
#
loop_
_entity_poly.entity_id
_entity_poly.type
_entity_poly.pdbx_seq_one_letter_code
_entity_poly.pdbx_strand_id
1 'polypeptide(L)' 'MLPLFEAYLVCLEKLHADLNSVLEGLSPAGLDWTPPGPEMNSLAVLAAHVAGSERYWVGEIAGGDP' A
#
# COMPACT_ATOMS: atom_id res chain seq x y z
N MET A 1 14.67 -7.55 18.71
CA MET A 1 13.75 -6.49 18.27
C MET A 1 12.68 -6.33 19.35
N LEU A 2 12.14 -5.14 19.62
CA LEU A 2 11.02 -5.04 20.57
C LEU A 2 9.82 -5.81 20.01
N PRO A 3 9.06 -6.59 20.81
CA PRO A 3 7.94 -7.40 20.31
C PRO A 3 6.91 -6.62 19.49
N LEU A 4 6.72 -5.33 19.83
CA LEU A 4 5.87 -4.41 19.08
C LEU A 4 6.32 -4.25 17.62
N PHE A 5 7.62 -4.08 17.37
CA PHE A 5 8.14 -3.85 16.02
C PHE A 5 8.09 -5.10 15.16
N GLU A 6 8.27 -6.28 15.77
CA GLU A 6 8.09 -7.55 15.07
C GLU A 6 6.63 -7.76 14.65
N ALA A 7 5.68 -7.54 15.57
CA ALA A 7 4.26 -7.62 15.25
C ALA A 7 3.84 -6.58 14.19
N TYR A 8 4.40 -5.38 14.26
CA TYR A 8 4.16 -4.32 13.27
C TYR A 8 4.67 -4.72 11.88
N LEU A 9 5.90 -5.25 11.79
CA LEU A 9 6.49 -5.70 10.54
C LEU A 9 5.66 -6.84 9.91
N VAL A 10 5.25 -7.83 10.71
CA VAL A 10 4.39 -8.94 10.23
C VAL A 10 3.08 -8.41 9.64
N CYS A 11 2.46 -7.40 10.26
CA CYS A 11 1.27 -6.77 9.71
C CYS A 11 1.53 -6.07 8.37
N LEU A 12 2.63 -5.31 8.26
CA LEU A 12 2.98 -4.62 7.01
C LEU A 12 3.27 -5.63 5.88
N GLU A 13 4.07 -6.66 6.15
CA GLU A 13 4.39 -7.70 5.17
C GLU A 13 3.13 -8.42 4.67
N LYS A 14 2.19 -8.71 5.58
CA LYS A 14 0.91 -9.31 5.21
C LYS A 14 0.10 -8.39 4.30
N LEU A 15 -0.04 -7.11 4.66
CA LEU A 15 -0.80 -6.14 3.86
C LEU A 15 -0.17 -5.94 2.47
N HIS A 16 1.16 -5.94 2.38
CA HIS A 16 1.89 -5.91 1.11
C HIS A 16 1.63 -7.15 0.27
N ALA A 17 1.67 -8.34 0.87
CA ALA A 17 1.36 -9.57 0.16
C ALA A 17 -0.08 -9.58 -0.37
N ASP A 18 -1.04 -9.11 0.43
CA ASP A 18 -2.44 -8.99 0.02
C ASP A 18 -2.59 -8.01 -1.15
N LEU A 19 -1.96 -6.83 -1.09
CA LEU A 19 -1.96 -5.85 -2.18
C LEU A 19 -1.34 -6.42 -3.46
N ASN A 20 -0.16 -7.05 -3.36
CA ASN A 20 0.50 -7.67 -4.50
C ASN A 20 -0.37 -8.76 -5.13
N SER A 21 -1.03 -9.59 -4.33
CA SER A 21 -1.92 -10.65 -4.84
C SER A 21 -3.11 -10.11 -5.66
N VAL A 22 -3.57 -8.88 -5.36
CA VAL A 22 -4.66 -8.21 -6.08
C VAL A 22 -4.16 -7.51 -7.34
N LEU A 23 -2.99 -6.87 -7.25
CA LEU A 23 -2.46 -6.01 -8.32
C LEU A 23 -1.68 -6.80 -9.39
N GLU A 24 -1.10 -7.94 -9.02
CA GLU A 24 -0.27 -8.74 -9.90
C GLU A 24 -1.06 -9.27 -11.10
N GLY A 25 -0.53 -9.03 -12.31
CA GLY A 25 -1.15 -9.47 -13.55
C GLY A 25 -2.35 -8.65 -14.02
N LEU A 26 -2.75 -7.59 -13.30
CA LEU A 26 -3.78 -6.67 -13.80
C LEU A 26 -3.30 -5.93 -15.05
N SER A 27 -4.21 -5.80 -16.02
CA SER A 27 -4.01 -4.92 -17.16
C SER A 27 -4.16 -3.45 -16.74
N PRO A 28 -3.74 -2.47 -17.56
CA PRO A 28 -3.98 -1.06 -17.29
C PRO A 28 -5.46 -0.73 -17.02
N ALA A 29 -6.38 -1.31 -17.81
CA ALA A 29 -7.81 -1.14 -17.58
C ALA A 29 -8.30 -1.77 -16.27
N GLY A 30 -7.64 -2.83 -15.80
CA GLY A 30 -7.89 -3.41 -14.48
C GLY A 30 -7.41 -2.52 -13.34
N LEU A 31 -6.27 -1.85 -13.51
CA LEU A 31 -5.76 -0.88 -12.55
C LEU A 31 -6.61 0.40 -12.51
N ASP A 32 -7.12 0.84 -13.66
CA ASP A 32 -8.01 2.00 -13.78
C ASP A 32 -9.45 1.69 -13.39
N TRP A 33 -9.77 0.44 -13.04
CA TRP A 33 -11.10 0.09 -12.56
C TRP A 33 -11.39 0.77 -11.22
N THR A 34 -12.56 1.38 -11.15
CA THR A 34 -13.09 2.05 -9.97
C THR A 34 -14.38 1.35 -9.54
N PRO A 35 -14.53 1.00 -8.23
CA PRO A 35 -15.78 0.47 -7.71
C PRO A 35 -16.96 1.39 -8.02
N PRO A 36 -18.14 0.84 -8.33
CA PRO A 36 -19.34 1.64 -8.54
C PRO A 36 -19.78 2.25 -7.22
N GLY A 37 -19.52 3.54 -7.03
CA GLY A 37 -19.90 4.32 -5.86
C GLY A 37 -19.45 5.78 -6.04
N PRO A 38 -20.12 6.75 -5.39
CA PRO A 38 -19.65 8.11 -5.42
C PRO A 38 -18.27 8.20 -4.78
N GLU A 39 -17.37 8.99 -5.39
CA GLU A 39 -16.08 9.37 -4.82
C GLU A 39 -15.11 8.20 -4.52
N MET A 40 -15.24 7.09 -5.26
CA MET A 40 -14.31 5.97 -5.16
C MET A 40 -13.05 6.21 -6.00
N ASN A 41 -11.90 5.81 -5.48
CA ASN A 41 -10.63 5.81 -6.20
C ASN A 41 -10.45 4.52 -7.00
N SER A 42 -9.71 4.59 -8.11
CA SER A 42 -9.28 3.39 -8.84
C SER A 42 -8.21 2.62 -8.05
N LEU A 43 -7.98 1.36 -8.43
CA LEU A 43 -6.91 0.55 -7.83
C LEU A 43 -5.53 1.19 -8.02
N ALA A 44 -5.28 1.83 -9.16
CA ALA A 44 -4.05 2.57 -9.42
C ALA A 44 -3.83 3.72 -8.43
N VAL A 45 -4.87 4.51 -8.16
CA VAL A 45 -4.81 5.63 -7.21
C VAL A 45 -4.56 5.14 -5.79
N LEU A 46 -5.24 4.05 -5.39
CA LEU A 46 -5.05 3.47 -4.06
C LEU A 46 -3.63 2.89 -3.89
N ALA A 47 -3.10 2.19 -4.89
CA ALA A 47 -1.74 1.65 -4.86
C ALA A 47 -0.69 2.76 -4.73
N ALA A 48 -0.83 3.84 -5.52
CA ALA A 48 0.05 5.00 -5.44
C ALA A 48 -0.04 5.69 -4.07
N HIS A 49 -1.25 5.81 -3.50
CA HIS A 49 -1.47 6.40 -2.19
C HIS A 49 -0.83 5.59 -1.06
N VAL A 50 -0.94 4.26 -1.09
CA VAL A 50 -0.28 3.38 -0.11
C VAL A 50 1.24 3.55 -0.17
N ALA A 51 1.83 3.42 -1.36
CA ALA A 51 3.28 3.56 -1.53
C ALA A 51 3.80 4.93 -1.09
N GLY A 52 3.06 6.01 -1.42
CA GLY A 52 3.38 7.36 -0.97
C GLY A 52 3.31 7.52 0.56
N SER A 53 2.29 6.95 1.18
CA SER A 53 2.10 7.01 2.64
C SER A 53 3.20 6.26 3.39
N GLU A 54 3.61 5.11 2.87
CA GLU A 54 4.70 4.31 3.47
C GLU A 54 6.06 4.94 3.27
N ARG A 55 6.34 5.52 2.08
CA ARG A 55 7.56 6.32 1.87
C ARG A 55 7.66 7.44 2.90
N TYR A 56 6.57 8.19 3.08
CA TYR A 56 6.53 9.27 4.08
C TYR A 56 6.73 8.74 5.50
N TRP A 57 5.97 7.73 5.92
CA TRP A 57 6.02 7.25 7.30
C TRP A 57 7.34 6.54 7.62
N VAL A 58 7.72 5.53 6.82
CA VAL A 58 8.88 4.68 7.10
C VAL A 58 10.18 5.38 6.70
N GLY A 59 10.21 6.02 5.54
CA GLY A 59 11.39 6.74 5.05
C GLY A 59 11.61 8.03 5.84
N GLU A 60 10.66 8.95 5.77
CA GLU A 60 10.89 10.30 6.30
C GLU A 60 10.74 10.36 7.82
N ILE A 61 9.64 9.86 8.39
CA ILE A 61 9.37 10.00 9.83
C ILE A 61 10.19 9.05 10.69
N ALA A 62 10.22 7.76 10.34
CA ALA A 62 10.96 6.77 11.12
C ALA A 62 12.45 6.71 10.72
N GLY A 63 12.76 6.79 9.43
CA GLY A 63 14.12 6.67 8.89
C GLY A 63 14.90 7.98 8.84
N GLY A 64 14.22 9.13 8.85
CA GLY A 64 14.86 10.45 8.69
C GLY A 64 15.41 10.71 7.29
N ASP A 65 14.99 9.94 6.29
CA ASP A 65 15.47 10.03 4.90
C ASP A 65 14.33 10.55 3.98
N PRO A 66 14.43 11.79 3.47
CA PRO A 66 13.40 12.42 2.63
C PRO A 66 13.23 11.79 1.24
#